data_AF-A0A2T5DEE3-F1
#
_entry.id   AF-A0A2T5DEE3-F1
#
_cell.length_a   1.000
_cell.length_b   1.000
_cell.length_c   1.000
_cell.angle_alpha   90.00
_cell.angle_beta   90.00
_cell.angle_gamma   90.00
#
_symmetry.space_group_name_H-M   'P 1'
#
loop_
_entity.id
_entity.type
_entity.pdbx_description
1 polymer ?
#
loop_
_entity_poly.entity_id
_entity_poly.type
_entity_poly.pdbx_seq_one_letter_code
_entity_poly.pdbx_strand_id
1 'polypeptide(L)'
;MISIEPKRFKFFCLLFMCLSVFFASFYFLPYSPYTGVIKLMISTICWFLSGISLFFSTGIKFGWVKVLIVLVNWFCIFGWWFSTR
;
A
#
# COMPACT_ATOMS: atom_id res chain seq x y z
N MET A 1 21.31 -8.03 13.60
CA MET A 1 21.08 -7.53 12.22
C MET A 1 20.43 -8.65 11.43
N ILE A 2 19.17 -8.49 11.06
CA ILE A 2 18.44 -9.47 10.25
C ILE A 2 18.95 -9.34 8.80
N SER A 3 19.86 -10.23 8.41
CA SER A 3 20.39 -10.33 7.05
C SER A 3 19.39 -11.09 6.18
N ILE A 4 18.32 -10.40 5.75
CA ILE A 4 17.40 -10.94 4.73
C ILE A 4 18.02 -10.63 3.37
N GLU A 5 18.15 -11.66 2.54
CA GLU A 5 18.68 -11.52 1.18
C GLU A 5 17.95 -10.41 0.39
N PRO A 6 18.68 -9.60 -0.42
CA PRO A 6 18.12 -8.48 -1.16
C PRO A 6 17.05 -8.90 -2.18
N LYS A 7 17.10 -10.15 -2.67
CA LYS A 7 16.09 -10.72 -3.57
C LYS A 7 14.75 -10.97 -2.85
N ARG A 8 14.79 -11.47 -1.61
CA ARG A 8 13.59 -11.68 -0.80
C ARG A 8 12.97 -10.35 -0.37
N PHE A 9 13.81 -9.34 -0.09
CA PHE A 9 13.36 -7.97 0.20
C PHE A 9 12.51 -7.36 -0.92
N LYS A 10 12.95 -7.49 -2.17
CA LYS A 10 12.19 -7.04 -3.34
C LYS A 10 10.86 -7.77 -3.47
N PHE A 11 10.84 -9.09 -3.26
CA PHE A 11 9.62 -9.89 -3.34
C PHE A 11 8.59 -9.45 -2.30
N PHE A 12 8.97 -9.28 -1.03
CA PHE A 12 8.07 -8.80 0.02
C PHE A 12 7.53 -7.41 -0.28
N CYS A 13 8.40 -6.48 -0.70
CA CYS A 13 7.99 -5.11 -1.03
C CYS A 13 6.94 -5.08 -2.16
N LEU A 14 7.14 -5.92 -3.19
CA LEU A 14 6.22 -6.06 -4.33
C LEU A 14 4.90 -6.73 -3.92
N LEU A 15 4.96 -7.75 -3.06
CA LEU A 15 3.78 -8.42 -2.51
C LEU A 15 2.93 -7.48 -1.64
N PHE A 16 3.56 -6.70 -0.75
CA PHE A 16 2.87 -5.68 0.05
C PHE A 16 2.26 -4.57 -0.81
N MET A 17 2.92 -4.20 -1.90
CA MET A 17 2.37 -3.28 -2.89
C MET A 17 1.12 -3.83 -3.58
N CYS A 18 1.17 -5.06 -4.09
CA CYS A 18 0.00 -5.69 -4.72
C CYS A 18 -1.18 -5.80 -3.75
N LEU A 19 -0.92 -6.16 -2.49
CA LEU A 19 -1.94 -6.18 -1.45
C LEU A 19 -2.53 -4.78 -1.21
N SER A 20 -1.69 -3.76 -1.15
CA SER A 20 -2.14 -2.36 -0.96
C SER A 20 -3.06 -1.91 -2.11
N VAL A 21 -2.70 -2.23 -3.36
CA VAL A 21 -3.55 -1.93 -4.54
C VAL A 21 -4.86 -2.73 -4.52
N PHE A 22 -4.80 -4.00 -4.12
CA PHE A 22 -5.99 -4.84 -3.99
C PHE A 22 -6.98 -4.25 -2.98
N PHE A 23 -6.52 -3.88 -1.78
CA PHE A 23 -7.35 -3.22 -0.78
C PHE A 23 -7.83 -1.83 -1.22
N ALA A 24 -6.99 -1.05 -1.89
CA ALA A 24 -7.38 0.23 -2.46
C ALA A 24 -8.52 0.10 -3.50
N SER A 25 -8.57 -1.03 -4.22
CA SER A 25 -9.63 -1.29 -5.20
C SER A 25 -11.00 -1.46 -4.54
N PHE A 26 -11.07 -2.19 -3.41
CA PHE A 26 -12.31 -2.30 -2.61
C PHE A 26 -12.77 -0.98 -2.01
N TYR A 27 -11.82 -0.08 -1.79
CA TYR A 27 -12.04 1.24 -1.25
C TYR A 27 -12.59 2.23 -2.32
N PHE A 28 -12.04 2.24 -3.54
CA PHE A 28 -12.46 3.14 -4.63
C PHE A 28 -13.72 2.71 -5.39
N LEU A 29 -14.17 1.46 -5.23
CA LEU A 29 -15.39 0.97 -5.89
C LEU A 29 -16.62 1.70 -5.34
N PRO A 30 -17.31 2.53 -6.15
CA PRO A 30 -18.44 3.36 -5.69
C PRO A 30 -19.64 2.52 -5.26
N TYR A 31 -19.73 1.27 -5.73
CA TYR A 31 -20.81 0.32 -5.46
C TYR A 31 -20.50 -0.66 -4.32
N SER A 32 -19.47 -0.38 -3.52
CA SER A 32 -19.08 -1.26 -2.44
C SER A 32 -20.11 -1.21 -1.30
N PRO A 33 -20.80 -2.32 -0.96
CA PRO A 33 -21.87 -2.37 0.05
C PRO A 33 -21.35 -2.25 1.49
N TYR A 34 -20.06 -1.96 1.67
CA TYR A 34 -19.43 -1.87 2.98
C TYR A 34 -19.84 -0.60 3.71
N THR A 35 -20.20 -0.75 4.99
CA THR A 35 -20.47 0.34 5.92
C THR A 35 -19.23 1.23 6.07
N GLY A 36 -19.42 2.51 6.42
CA GLY A 36 -18.33 3.48 6.58
C GLY A 36 -17.21 2.99 7.51
N VAL A 37 -17.54 2.20 8.53
CA VAL A 37 -16.58 1.59 9.47
C VAL A 37 -15.65 0.58 8.77
N ILE A 38 -16.19 -0.27 7.90
CA ILE A 38 -15.41 -1.26 7.15
C ILE A 38 -14.50 -0.55 6.14
N LYS A 39 -15.01 0.48 5.45
CA LYS A 39 -14.18 1.31 4.55
C LYS A 39 -13.02 1.97 5.29
N LEU A 40 -13.26 2.46 6.51
CA LEU A 40 -12.23 3.05 7.35
C LEU A 40 -11.19 2.01 7.78
N MET A 41 -11.61 0.80 8.20
CA MET A 41 -10.67 -0.30 8.49
C MET A 41 -9.81 -0.68 7.28
N ILE A 42 -10.41 -0.81 6.08
CA ILE A 42 -9.68 -1.12 4.84
C ILE A 42 -8.67 -0.01 4.51
N SER A 43 -9.05 1.26 4.70
CA SER A 43 -8.15 2.41 4.51
C SER A 43 -6.95 2.35 5.46
N THR A 44 -7.18 2.08 6.74
CA THR A 44 -6.11 1.96 7.75
C THR A 44 -5.16 0.80 7.42
N ILE A 45 -5.70 -0.32 6.91
CA ILE A 45 -4.91 -1.47 6.46
C ILE A 45 -4.06 -1.12 5.21
N CYS A 46 -4.63 -0.41 4.22
CA CYS A 46 -3.90 0.10 3.04
C CYS A 46 -2.73 0.98 3.48
N TRP A 47 -2.97 1.90 4.42
CA TRP A 47 -1.94 2.78 4.99
C TRP A 47 -0.81 2.00 5.64
N PHE A 48 -1.16 1.03 6.50
CA PHE A 48 -0.16 0.26 7.24
C PHE A 48 0.70 -0.60 6.30
N LEU A 49 0.07 -1.31 5.35
CA LEU A 49 0.76 -2.13 4.34
C LEU A 49 1.66 -1.26 3.44
N SER A 50 1.17 -0.09 3.06
CA SER A 50 1.91 0.85 2.23
C SER A 50 3.12 1.46 2.96
N GLY A 51 2.96 1.82 4.24
CA GLY A 51 4.05 2.28 5.10
C GLY A 51 5.14 1.22 5.27
N ILE A 52 4.76 -0.04 5.44
CA ILE A 52 5.70 -1.17 5.44
C ILE A 52 6.42 -1.24 4.09
N SER A 53 5.70 -1.23 2.96
CA SER A 53 6.32 -1.27 1.63
C SER A 53 7.32 -0.13 1.42
N LEU A 54 7.01 1.08 1.91
CA LEU A 54 7.91 2.25 1.87
C LEU A 54 9.17 2.04 2.71
N PHE A 55 9.04 1.48 3.92
CA PHE A 55 10.17 1.18 4.79
C PHE A 55 11.12 0.16 4.15
N PHE A 56 10.58 -0.89 3.53
CA PHE A 56 11.36 -1.88 2.79
C PHE A 56 11.99 -1.30 1.50
N SER A 57 11.34 -0.30 0.89
CA SER A 57 11.84 0.43 -0.30
C SER A 57 13.12 1.23 -0.03
N THR A 58 13.36 1.67 1.21
CA THR A 58 14.56 2.42 1.61
C THR A 58 15.86 1.65 1.34
N GLY A 59 15.83 0.31 1.36
CA GLY A 59 16.97 -0.56 1.05
C GLY A 59 17.16 -0.85 -0.44
N ILE A 60 16.27 -0.40 -1.33
CA ILE A 60 16.30 -0.72 -2.76
C ILE A 60 16.94 0.43 -3.56
N LYS A 61 18.04 0.14 -4.28
CA LYS A 61 18.74 1.10 -5.15
C LYS A 61 18.07 1.39 -6.51
N PHE A 62 17.05 0.62 -6.91
CA PHE A 62 16.40 0.75 -8.22
C PHE A 62 15.34 1.87 -8.23
N GLY A 63 15.53 2.90 -9.07
CA GLY A 63 14.72 4.12 -9.10
C GLY A 63 13.25 3.92 -9.49
N TRP A 64 12.95 3.16 -10.54
CA TRP A 64 11.57 3.01 -11.05
C TRP A 64 10.62 2.29 -10.09
N VAL A 65 11.09 1.24 -9.42
CA VAL A 65 10.29 0.49 -8.45
C VAL A 65 9.97 1.37 -7.23
N LYS A 66 10.95 2.18 -6.78
CA LYS A 66 10.77 3.13 -5.69
C LYS A 66 9.73 4.20 -6.04
N VAL A 67 9.74 4.72 -7.27
CA VAL A 67 8.71 5.66 -7.76
C VAL A 67 7.33 5.01 -7.75
N LEU A 68 7.20 3.78 -8.23
CA LEU A 68 5.92 3.04 -8.21
C LEU A 68 5.37 2.89 -6.78
N ILE A 69 6.24 2.55 -5.82
CA ILE A 69 5.87 2.40 -4.40
C ILE A 69 5.38 3.72 -3.80
N VAL A 70 6.09 4.81 -4.09
CA VAL A 70 5.69 6.14 -3.61
C VAL A 70 4.36 6.57 -4.22
N LEU A 71 4.12 6.29 -5.51
CA LEU A 71 2.85 6.60 -6.18
C LEU A 71 1.68 5.81 -5.58
N VAL A 72 1.83 4.50 -5.38
CA VAL A 72 0.78 3.67 -4.75
C VAL A 72 0.52 4.14 -3.31
N ASN A 73 1.56 4.51 -2.57
CA ASN A 73 1.40 5.05 -1.23
C ASN A 73 0.64 6.38 -1.24
N TRP A 74 0.96 7.27 -2.18
CA TRP A 74 0.22 8.50 -2.41
C TRP A 74 -1.25 8.21 -2.69
N PHE A 75 -1.55 7.22 -3.53
CA PHE A 75 -2.92 6.78 -3.80
C PHE A 75 -3.65 6.22 -2.57
N CYS A 76 -3.03 5.41 -1.70
CA CYS A 76 -3.67 4.99 -0.43
C CYS A 76 -3.93 6.20 0.50
N ILE A 77 -3.01 7.17 0.56
CA ILE A 77 -3.14 8.39 1.39
C ILE A 77 -4.28 9.28 0.93
N PHE A 78 -4.32 9.58 -0.37
CA PHE A 78 -5.37 10.40 -0.97
C PHE A 78 -6.69 9.67 -1.09
N GLY A 79 -6.66 8.34 -1.23
CA GLY A 79 -7.84 7.49 -1.19
C GLY A 79 -8.63 7.73 0.09
N TRP A 80 -7.99 7.72 1.26
CA TRP A 80 -8.71 7.99 2.52
C TRP A 80 -9.52 9.29 2.50
N TRP A 81 -9.01 10.36 1.86
CA TRP A 81 -9.71 11.65 1.76
C TRP A 81 -11.02 11.58 0.96
N PHE A 82 -11.08 10.70 -0.05
CA PHE A 82 -12.30 10.44 -0.80
C PHE A 82 -13.28 9.51 -0.06
N SER A 83 -12.85 8.82 1.01
CA SER A 83 -13.66 7.82 1.72
C SER A 83 -14.65 8.45 2.70
N THR A 84 -14.30 9.62 3.20
CA THR A 84 -14.95 10.32 4.30
C THR A 84 -15.94 11.39 3.81
N ARG A 85 -16.11 11.54 2.50
CA ARG A 85 -17.24 12.25 1.88
C ARG A 85 -18.29 11.26 1.39
#